data_AF-G9MYH2-F1
#
_entry.id   AF-G9MYH2-F1
#
_cell.length_a   1.000
_cell.length_b   1.000
_cell.length_c   1.000
_cell.angle_alpha   90.00
_cell.angle_beta   90.00
_cell.angle_gamma   90.00
#
_symmetry.space_group_name_H-M   'P 1'
#
loop_
_entity.id
_entity.type
_entity.pdbx_description
1 polymer ?
#
loop_
_entity_poly.entity_id
_entity_poly.type
_entity_poly.pdbx_seq_one_letter_code
_entity_poly.pdbx_strand_id
1 'polypeptide(L)'
;MKAIAVLALCSLAGVSAQDSNCEAEYIVTRCLKTETDKATACSSTDYDCLCAAYEAIATCYNNCPNDDRAPAARNQVTAYCRNVTESGSR
;
A
#
# COMPACT_ATOMS: atom_id res chain seq x y z
N MET A 1 -36.13 34.78 -21.33
CA MET A 1 -35.32 33.54 -21.42
C MET A 1 -33.87 33.91 -21.14
N LYS A 2 -33.08 33.37 -20.22
CA LYS A 2 -33.16 32.33 -19.19
C LYS A 2 -32.09 32.75 -18.16
N ALA A 3 -32.42 32.82 -16.87
CA ALA A 3 -31.42 32.99 -15.82
C ALA A 3 -30.78 31.63 -15.55
N ILE A 4 -29.47 31.50 -15.77
CA ILE A 4 -28.72 30.28 -15.49
C ILE A 4 -28.22 30.36 -14.06
N ALA A 5 -28.87 29.64 -13.16
CA ALA A 5 -28.40 29.43 -11.80
C ALA A 5 -27.28 28.36 -11.83
N VAL A 6 -26.05 28.78 -11.56
CA VAL A 6 -24.92 27.86 -11.34
C VAL A 6 -25.01 27.38 -9.89
N LEU A 7 -25.48 26.15 -9.68
CA LEU A 7 -25.33 25.46 -8.40
C LEU A 7 -23.86 25.06 -8.23
N ALA A 8 -23.14 25.78 -7.38
CA ALA A 8 -21.85 25.35 -6.88
C ALA A 8 -22.05 24.16 -5.93
N LEU A 9 -21.71 22.96 -6.39
CA LEU A 9 -21.56 21.77 -5.55
C LEU A 9 -20.32 21.97 -4.66
N CYS A 10 -20.51 22.43 -3.43
CA CYS A 10 -19.51 22.29 -2.38
C CYS A 10 -19.34 20.79 -2.10
N SER A 11 -18.31 20.18 -2.69
CA SER A 11 -17.82 18.88 -2.27
C SER A 11 -17.28 19.01 -0.84
N LEU A 12 -18.08 18.55 0.13
CA LEU A 12 -17.60 18.22 1.46
C LEU A 12 -16.57 17.10 1.29
N ALA A 13 -15.29 17.45 1.19
CA ALA A 13 -14.23 16.53 1.52
C ALA A 13 -14.39 16.24 3.01
N GLY A 14 -15.07 15.14 3.33
CA GLY A 14 -15.09 14.62 4.69
C GLY A 14 -13.66 14.39 5.12
N VAL A 15 -13.15 15.25 6.00
CA VAL A 15 -11.99 14.92 6.83
C VAL A 15 -12.50 13.83 7.76
N SER A 16 -12.33 12.57 7.34
CA SER A 16 -12.42 11.45 8.26
C SER A 16 -11.37 11.73 9.33
N ALA A 17 -11.82 11.95 10.57
CA ALA A 17 -10.94 11.88 11.72
C ALA A 17 -10.10 10.61 11.55
N GLN A 18 -8.76 10.76 11.56
CA GLN A 18 -7.84 9.66 11.40
C GLN A 18 -7.94 8.78 12.64
N ASP A 19 -8.97 7.95 12.67
CA ASP A 19 -9.06 6.86 13.61
C ASP A 19 -7.88 5.95 13.31
N SER A 20 -7.04 5.74 14.32
CA SER A 20 -5.94 4.78 14.26
C SER A 20 -6.48 3.35 14.11
N ASN A 21 -7.79 3.13 14.31
CA ASN A 21 -8.41 1.85 14.03
C ASN A 21 -8.66 1.68 12.52
N CYS A 22 -7.95 0.70 11.98
CA CYS A 22 -8.12 0.16 10.65
C CYS A 22 -9.47 -0.58 10.54
N GLU A 23 -10.52 0.05 10.00
CA GLU A 23 -11.83 -0.60 9.79
C GLU A 23 -11.74 -1.91 8.98
N ALA A 24 -10.71 -2.01 8.14
CA ALA A 24 -10.40 -3.16 7.29
C ALA A 24 -9.32 -4.10 7.89
N GLU A 25 -9.13 -4.14 9.21
CA GLU A 25 -8.06 -4.92 9.87
C GLU A 25 -8.05 -6.40 9.44
N TYR A 26 -9.22 -7.01 9.28
CA TYR A 26 -9.32 -8.38 8.80
C TYR A 26 -8.71 -8.55 7.39
N ILE A 27 -8.98 -7.60 6.49
CA ILE A 27 -8.47 -7.62 5.11
C ILE A 27 -6.95 -7.43 5.12
N VAL A 28 -6.46 -6.43 5.87
CA VAL A 28 -5.02 -6.16 6.01
C VAL A 28 -4.32 -7.38 6.60
N THR A 29 -4.82 -7.95 7.69
CA THR A 29 -4.21 -9.13 8.34
C THR A 29 -4.14 -10.34 7.40
N ARG A 30 -5.22 -10.62 6.65
CA ARG A 30 -5.24 -11.73 5.68
C ARG A 30 -4.27 -11.51 4.52
N CYS A 31 -4.20 -10.28 4.02
CA CYS A 31 -3.26 -9.89 2.98
C CYS A 31 -1.83 -10.04 3.48
N LEU A 32 -1.49 -9.43 4.63
CA LEU A 32 -0.16 -9.48 5.23
C LEU A 32 0.29 -10.92 5.50
N LYS A 33 -0.60 -11.80 5.98
CA LYS A 33 -0.24 -13.21 6.16
C LYS A 33 0.20 -13.84 4.84
N THR A 34 -0.59 -13.66 3.78
CA THR A 34 -0.33 -14.27 2.47
C THR A 34 0.93 -13.69 1.82
N GLU A 35 1.10 -12.37 1.87
CA GLU A 35 2.23 -11.71 1.21
C GLU A 35 3.54 -11.83 2.00
N THR A 36 3.48 -11.91 3.35
CA THR A 36 4.66 -12.22 4.17
C THR A 36 5.11 -13.67 3.97
N ASP A 37 4.17 -14.61 3.85
CA ASP A 37 4.48 -16.01 3.51
C ASP A 37 5.23 -16.08 2.16
N LYS A 38 4.90 -15.22 1.18
CA LYS A 38 5.66 -15.11 -0.09
C LYS A 38 7.04 -14.49 0.11
N ALA A 39 7.14 -13.39 0.85
CA ALA A 39 8.42 -12.72 1.11
C ALA A 39 9.42 -13.66 1.81
N THR A 40 8.95 -14.47 2.76
CA THR A 40 9.77 -15.47 3.48
C THR A 40 10.17 -16.67 2.61
N ALA A 41 9.44 -16.93 1.52
CA ALA A 41 9.79 -17.95 0.54
C ALA A 41 10.87 -17.48 -0.45
N CYS A 42 11.11 -16.18 -0.56
CA CYS A 42 12.20 -15.63 -1.39
C CYS A 42 13.57 -15.95 -0.78
N SER A 43 14.58 -16.21 -1.63
CA SER A 43 15.97 -16.18 -1.18
C SER A 43 16.33 -14.76 -0.72
N SER A 44 17.20 -14.63 0.28
CA SER A 44 17.63 -13.34 0.82
C SER A 44 18.34 -12.43 -0.19
N THR A 45 18.78 -12.99 -1.32
CA THR A 45 19.45 -12.27 -2.43
C THR A 45 18.61 -12.23 -3.70
N ASP A 46 17.40 -12.79 -3.69
CA ASP A 46 16.47 -12.71 -4.81
C ASP A 46 15.68 -11.40 -4.72
N TYR A 47 16.34 -10.32 -5.16
CA TYR A 47 15.81 -8.96 -5.07
C TYR A 47 14.56 -8.76 -5.92
N ASP A 48 14.36 -9.54 -6.98
CA ASP A 48 13.16 -9.50 -7.81
C ASP A 48 11.97 -10.08 -7.05
N CYS A 49 12.13 -11.26 -6.45
CA CYS A 49 11.13 -11.88 -5.59
C CYS A 49 10.81 -10.99 -4.38
N LEU A 50 11.85 -10.49 -3.70
CA LEU A 50 11.69 -9.63 -2.52
C LEU A 50 11.00 -8.31 -2.88
N CYS A 51 11.40 -7.65 -3.97
CA CYS A 51 10.75 -6.43 -4.43
C CYS A 51 9.25 -6.66 -4.67
N ALA A 52 8.88 -7.68 -5.47
CA ALA A 52 7.49 -7.98 -5.77
C ALA A 52 6.67 -8.31 -4.51
N ALA A 53 7.22 -9.09 -3.59
CA ALA A 53 6.53 -9.44 -2.34
C ALA A 53 6.33 -8.21 -1.44
N TYR A 54 7.34 -7.34 -1.30
CA TYR A 54 7.22 -6.13 -0.48
C TYR A 54 6.31 -5.06 -1.12
N GLU A 55 6.23 -4.98 -2.45
CA GLU A 55 5.24 -4.15 -3.15
C GLU A 55 3.80 -4.60 -2.83
N ALA A 56 3.58 -5.91 -2.79
CA ALA A 56 2.29 -6.50 -2.40
C ALA A 56 1.97 -6.25 -0.92
N ILE A 57 2.92 -6.48 -0.01
CA ILE A 57 2.79 -6.16 1.43
C ILE A 57 2.42 -4.69 1.62
N ALA A 58 3.12 -3.79 0.95
CA ALA A 58 2.89 -2.37 1.08
C ALA A 58 1.50 -1.99 0.52
N THR A 59 1.03 -2.66 -0.53
CA THR A 59 -0.32 -2.53 -1.07
C THR A 59 -1.41 -3.05 -0.13
N CYS A 60 -1.13 -4.06 0.71
CA CYS A 60 -2.08 -4.50 1.74
C CYS A 60 -2.55 -3.32 2.63
N TYR A 61 -1.61 -2.44 3.00
CA TYR A 61 -1.88 -1.27 3.82
C TYR A 61 -2.72 -0.19 3.11
N ASN A 62 -2.96 -0.27 1.79
CA ASN A 62 -3.89 0.64 1.13
C ASN A 62 -5.34 0.49 1.64
N ASN A 63 -5.66 -0.67 2.25
CA ASN A 63 -6.95 -0.85 2.93
C ASN A 63 -7.03 -0.08 4.25
N CYS A 64 -5.90 0.33 4.82
CA CYS A 64 -5.79 1.07 6.08
C CYS A 64 -4.71 2.17 6.00
N PRO A 65 -5.05 3.33 5.42
CA PRO A 65 -4.08 4.37 5.09
C PRO A 65 -3.44 5.06 6.30
N ASN A 66 -4.04 4.95 7.49
CA ASN A 66 -3.50 5.48 8.75
C ASN A 66 -2.74 4.42 9.56
N ASP A 67 -2.47 3.23 9.01
CA ASP A 67 -1.70 2.19 9.70
C ASP A 67 -0.23 2.60 9.84
N ASP A 68 0.26 2.72 11.07
CA ASP A 68 1.63 3.15 11.40
C ASP A 68 2.71 2.21 10.83
N ARG A 69 2.35 0.99 10.43
CA ARG A 69 3.28 0.01 9.82
C ARG A 69 3.51 0.29 8.33
N ALA A 70 2.61 1.02 7.67
CA ALA A 70 2.67 1.26 6.23
C ALA A 70 3.96 1.96 5.76
N PRO A 71 4.48 3.01 6.44
CA PRO A 71 5.72 3.67 6.04
C PRO A 71 6.93 2.72 6.05
N ALA A 72 7.02 1.83 7.05
CA ALA A 72 8.10 0.86 7.12
C ALA A 72 8.05 -0.13 5.93
N ALA A 73 6.86 -0.62 5.57
CA ALA A 73 6.72 -1.49 4.39
C ALA A 73 7.13 -0.80 3.09
N ARG A 74 6.79 0.49 2.91
CA ARG A 74 7.20 1.30 1.73
C ARG A 74 8.70 1.54 1.69
N ASN A 75 9.36 1.70 2.85
CA ASN A 75 10.82 1.78 2.91
C ASN A 75 11.47 0.47 2.45
N GLN A 76 10.90 -0.69 2.79
CA GLN A 76 11.41 -1.99 2.33
C GLN A 76 11.26 -2.18 0.82
N VAL A 77 10.16 -1.71 0.21
CA VAL A 77 10.03 -1.65 -1.26
C VAL A 77 11.23 -0.90 -1.85
N THR A 78 11.53 0.29 -1.32
CA THR A 78 12.67 1.09 -1.81
C THR A 78 14.00 0.33 -1.65
N ALA A 79 14.20 -0.35 -0.53
CA ALA A 79 15.42 -1.11 -0.25
C ALA A 79 15.62 -2.30 -1.20
N TYR A 80 14.59 -3.12 -1.42
CA TYR A 80 14.69 -4.31 -2.26
C TYR A 80 14.62 -3.97 -3.75
N CYS A 81 13.71 -3.09 -4.16
CA CYS A 81 13.51 -2.76 -5.57
C CYS A 81 14.65 -1.96 -6.19
N ARG A 82 15.46 -1.26 -5.39
CA ARG A 82 16.67 -0.58 -5.91
C ARG A 82 17.76 -1.56 -6.36
N ASN A 83 17.71 -2.82 -5.91
CA ASN A 83 18.67 -3.86 -6.27
C ASN A 83 18.20 -4.78 -7.42
N VAL A 84 16.96 -4.59 -7.91
CA VAL A 84 16.38 -5.34 -9.05
C VAL A 84 17.20 -5.17 -10.34
N THR A 85 17.99 -4.10 -10.45
CA THR A 85 18.86 -3.88 -11.61
C THR A 85 20.01 -4.90 -11.76
N GLU A 86 20.35 -5.66 -10.72
CA GLU A 86 21.54 -6.54 -10.73
C GLU A 86 21.22 -8.03 -10.97
N SER A 87 19.98 -8.49 -10.77
CA SER A 87 19.67 -9.94 -10.73
C SER A 87 18.81 -10.48 -11.88
N GLY A 88 18.16 -9.64 -12.67
CA GLY A 88 17.21 -10.14 -13.67
C GLY A 88 16.68 -9.04 -14.57
N SER A 89 17.36 -8.81 -15.68
CA SER A 89 16.78 -8.06 -16.79
C SER A 89 15.46 -8.71 -17.21
N ARG A 90 14.42 -7.88 -17.28
CA ARG A 90 13.04 -8.14 -17.72
C ARG A 90 12.88 -9.22 -18.81
#